data_AF-A0AAX2UIN0-F1
#
_entry.id   AF-A0AAX2UIN0-F1
#
_cell.length_a   1.000
_cell.length_b   1.000
_cell.length_c   1.000
_cell.angle_alpha   90.00
_cell.angle_beta   90.00
_cell.angle_gamma   90.00
#
_symmetry.space_group_name_H-M   'P 1'
#
loop_
_entity.id
_entity.type
_entity.pdbx_description
1 polymer ?
#
loop_
_entity_poly.entity_id
_entity_poly.type
_entity_poly.pdbx_seq_one_letter_code
_entity_poly.pdbx_strand_id
1 'polypeptide(L)'
;MTKEEFKQLRAEAGFSSDSGFLRKMGYLSSNVANNWLNGRSEYPKFLRNIFFLLKLNREFNADEFKSFLLNLKSKLNEKKIKKAKLLKKDKRNLIKRVKAVSNNLSLEELKNKNAELQKELEVLEKLALEVKK
;
A
#
# COMPACT_ATOMS: atom_id res chain seq x y z
N MET A 1 14.74 -6.25 -16.65
CA MET A 1 14.20 -6.00 -18.01
C MET A 1 15.35 -6.25 -18.97
N THR A 2 15.12 -7.00 -20.04
CA THR A 2 16.15 -7.29 -21.05
C THR A 2 16.21 -6.15 -22.09
N LYS A 3 17.27 -6.12 -22.90
CA LYS A 3 17.41 -5.14 -23.98
C LYS A 3 16.30 -5.27 -25.03
N GLU A 4 15.88 -6.49 -25.33
CA GLU A 4 14.79 -6.73 -26.29
C GLU A 4 13.42 -6.32 -25.71
N GLU A 5 13.16 -6.63 -24.43
CA GLU A 5 11.96 -6.12 -23.76
C GLU A 5 11.91 -4.59 -23.75
N PHE A 6 13.05 -3.92 -23.51
CA PHE A 6 13.13 -2.47 -23.55
C PHE A 6 12.77 -1.91 -24.93
N LYS A 7 13.37 -2.47 -26.00
CA LYS A 7 13.08 -2.07 -27.39
C LYS A 7 11.61 -2.24 -27.74
N GLN A 8 11.03 -3.39 -27.37
CA GLN A 8 9.62 -3.68 -27.61
C GLN A 8 8.71 -2.67 -26.88
N LEU A 9 8.89 -2.50 -25.57
CA LEU A 9 8.08 -1.58 -24.77
C LEU A 9 8.23 -0.12 -25.23
N ARG A 10 9.44 0.26 -25.67
CA ARG A 10 9.70 1.58 -26.26
C ARG A 10 8.93 1.77 -27.57
N ALA A 11 8.94 0.78 -28.44
CA ALA A 11 8.21 0.82 -29.71
C ALA A 11 6.69 0.89 -29.48
N GLU A 12 6.16 0.09 -28.56
CA GLU A 12 4.75 0.13 -28.15
C GLU A 12 4.35 1.51 -27.59
N ALA A 13 5.24 2.13 -26.81
CA ALA A 13 5.04 3.48 -26.29
C ALA A 13 5.17 4.59 -27.37
N GLY A 14 5.51 4.24 -28.61
CA GLY A 14 5.50 5.15 -29.76
C GLY A 14 6.81 5.83 -30.07
N PHE A 15 7.93 5.33 -29.58
CA PHE A 15 9.24 5.86 -29.94
C PHE A 15 9.93 4.95 -30.93
N SER A 16 10.45 5.54 -32.02
CA SER A 16 11.26 4.85 -33.01
C SER A 16 12.72 4.66 -32.59
N SER A 17 13.26 5.56 -31.76
CA SER A 17 14.65 5.50 -31.26
C SER A 17 14.78 5.70 -29.75
N ASP A 18 15.89 5.19 -29.19
CA ASP A 18 16.27 5.41 -27.79
C ASP A 18 16.47 6.92 -27.52
N SER A 19 17.06 7.65 -28.47
CA SER A 19 17.25 9.10 -28.37
C SER A 19 15.93 9.87 -28.31
N GLY A 20 14.92 9.45 -29.07
CA GLY A 20 13.58 10.05 -29.04
C GLY A 20 12.89 9.84 -27.69
N PHE A 21 13.03 8.64 -27.13
CA PHE A 21 12.58 8.35 -25.77
C PHE A 21 13.29 9.25 -24.74
N LEU A 22 14.62 9.28 -24.74
CA LEU A 22 15.40 10.05 -23.77
C LEU A 22 15.11 11.55 -23.83
N ARG A 23 14.91 12.10 -25.04
CA ARG A 23 14.52 13.50 -25.23
C ARG A 23 13.16 13.81 -24.60
N LYS A 24 12.18 12.93 -24.76
CA LYS A 24 10.85 13.11 -24.13
C LYS A 24 10.91 12.97 -22.61
N MET A 25 11.78 12.09 -22.11
CA MET A 25 11.93 11.91 -20.67
C MET A 25 12.61 13.11 -20.02
N GLY A 26 13.60 13.76 -20.65
CA GLY A 26 14.15 15.06 -20.23
C GLY A 26 14.92 15.08 -18.90
N TYR A 27 14.66 14.15 -17.98
CA TYR A 27 15.27 14.05 -16.65
C TYR A 27 16.31 12.93 -16.53
N LEU A 28 16.45 12.08 -17.55
CA LEU A 28 17.46 11.04 -17.59
C LEU A 28 18.75 11.65 -18.12
N SER A 29 19.78 11.76 -17.28
CA SER A 29 21.10 12.15 -17.77
C SER A 29 21.54 11.13 -18.83
N SER A 30 22.10 11.63 -19.93
CA SER A 30 22.59 10.79 -21.04
C SER A 30 23.55 9.70 -20.55
N ASN A 31 24.36 10.01 -19.53
CA ASN A 31 25.27 9.08 -18.89
C ASN A 31 24.55 7.91 -18.20
N VAL A 32 23.47 8.20 -17.46
CA VAL A 32 22.69 7.18 -16.76
C VAL A 32 21.95 6.28 -17.77
N ALA A 33 21.36 6.87 -18.81
CA ALA A 33 20.74 6.11 -19.88
C ALA A 33 21.72 5.23 -20.65
N ASN A 34 22.92 5.76 -20.97
CA ASN A 34 23.97 5.01 -21.66
C ASN A 34 24.43 3.79 -20.87
N ASN A 35 24.45 3.87 -19.54
CA ASN A 35 24.82 2.72 -18.70
C ASN A 35 23.81 1.57 -18.84
N TRP A 36 22.52 1.85 -19.05
CA TRP A 36 21.50 0.82 -19.27
C TRP A 36 21.56 0.25 -20.69
N LEU A 37 21.66 1.13 -21.69
CA LEU A 37 21.63 0.76 -23.11
C LEU A 37 22.85 -0.09 -23.52
N ASN A 38 24.00 0.18 -22.89
CA ASN A 38 25.24 -0.58 -23.08
C ASN A 38 25.35 -1.81 -22.17
N GLY A 39 24.33 -2.12 -21.36
CA GLY A 39 24.32 -3.30 -20.49
C GLY A 39 25.29 -3.21 -19.30
N ARG A 40 25.82 -2.03 -18.99
CA ARG A 40 26.70 -1.79 -17.82
C ARG A 40 25.92 -1.74 -16.51
N SER A 41 24.60 -1.59 -16.59
CA SER A 41 23.71 -1.55 -15.43
C SER A 41 22.31 -1.99 -15.83
N GLU A 42 21.56 -2.46 -14.84
CA GLU A 42 20.18 -2.91 -15.04
C GLU A 42 19.25 -1.74 -15.36
N TYR A 43 18.26 -2.00 -16.21
CA TYR A 43 17.16 -1.08 -16.46
C TYR A 43 16.35 -0.83 -15.18
N PRO A 44 16.04 0.43 -14.84
CA PRO A 44 15.20 0.74 -13.71
C PRO A 44 13.83 0.07 -13.77
N LYS A 45 13.39 -0.46 -12.63
CA LYS A 45 12.10 -1.16 -12.50
C LYS A 45 10.90 -0.27 -12.88
N PHE A 46 11.02 1.06 -12.69
CA PHE A 46 9.95 2.00 -13.00
C PHE A 46 9.71 2.18 -14.51
N LEU A 47 10.68 1.84 -15.38
CA LEU A 47 10.55 2.07 -16.82
C LEU A 47 9.37 1.31 -17.43
N ARG A 48 9.06 0.10 -16.94
CA ARG A 48 7.87 -0.66 -17.39
C ARG A 48 6.59 0.14 -17.19
N ASN A 49 6.44 0.78 -16.03
CA ASN A 49 5.26 1.57 -15.71
C ASN A 49 5.18 2.82 -16.57
N ILE A 50 6.33 3.45 -16.87
CA ILE A 50 6.38 4.61 -17.76
C ILE A 50 5.94 4.23 -19.18
N PHE A 51 6.52 3.17 -19.75
CA PHE A 51 6.13 2.72 -21.09
C PHE A 51 4.65 2.36 -21.15
N PHE A 52 4.13 1.68 -20.13
CA PHE A 52 2.72 1.36 -20.03
C PHE A 52 1.83 2.62 -20.01
N LEU A 53 2.17 3.63 -19.20
CA LEU A 53 1.43 4.89 -19.16
C LEU A 53 1.49 5.65 -20.49
N LEU A 54 2.65 5.65 -21.15
CA LEU A 54 2.82 6.29 -22.45
C LEU A 54 2.03 5.58 -23.56
N LYS A 55 1.95 4.25 -23.52
CA LYS A 55 1.11 3.44 -24.41
C LYS A 55 -0.37 3.77 -24.19
N LEU A 56 -0.83 3.75 -22.94
CA LEU A 56 -2.22 4.09 -22.60
C LEU A 56 -2.60 5.50 -23.07
N ASN A 57 -1.73 6.50 -22.88
CA ASN A 57 -2.00 7.86 -23.34
C ASN A 57 -2.13 7.98 -24.87
N ARG A 58 -1.64 7.00 -25.65
CA ARG A 58 -1.82 6.98 -27.11
C ARG A 58 -3.08 6.24 -27.54
N GLU A 59 -3.42 5.18 -26.82
CA GLU A 59 -4.57 4.32 -27.14
C GLU A 59 -5.89 4.88 -26.61
N PHE A 60 -5.86 5.64 -25.51
CA PHE A 60 -7.05 6.16 -24.85
C PHE A 60 -7.33 7.59 -25.33
N ASN A 61 -8.62 7.95 -25.39
CA ASN A 61 -8.99 9.34 -25.50
C ASN A 61 -8.62 10.10 -24.22
N ALA A 62 -8.40 11.41 -24.32
CA ALA A 62 -7.88 12.22 -23.20
C ALA A 62 -8.72 12.09 -21.92
N ASP A 63 -10.04 11.95 -22.05
CA ASP A 63 -10.96 11.82 -20.92
C ASP A 63 -10.94 10.43 -20.29
N GLU A 64 -10.77 9.38 -21.10
CA GLU A 64 -10.59 8.01 -20.62
C GLU A 64 -9.26 7.88 -19.86
N PHE A 65 -8.19 8.50 -20.39
CA PHE A 65 -6.89 8.50 -19.73
C PHE A 65 -6.91 9.27 -18.40
N LYS A 66 -7.56 10.44 -18.35
CA LYS A 66 -7.77 11.19 -17.09
C LYS A 66 -8.55 10.37 -16.08
N SER A 67 -9.63 9.73 -16.51
CA SER A 67 -10.47 8.87 -15.66
C SER A 67 -9.68 7.68 -15.12
N PHE A 68 -8.84 7.07 -15.95
CA PHE A 68 -7.92 6.01 -15.54
C PHE A 68 -6.94 6.48 -14.45
N LEU A 69 -6.31 7.65 -14.63
CA LEU A 69 -5.38 8.21 -13.63
C LEU A 69 -6.07 8.53 -12.30
N LEU A 70 -7.29 9.07 -12.34
CA LEU A 70 -8.09 9.33 -11.14
C LEU A 70 -8.44 8.03 -10.39
N ASN A 71 -8.84 6.99 -11.11
CA ASN A 71 -9.13 5.66 -10.55
C ASN A 71 -7.87 4.98 -9.98
N LEU A 72 -6.71 5.24 -10.57
CA LEU A 72 -5.43 4.72 -10.07
C LEU A 72 -5.05 5.41 -8.74
N LYS A 73 -5.27 6.73 -8.65
CA LYS A 73 -5.06 7.51 -7.42
C LYS A 73 -6.00 7.10 -6.30
N SER A 74 -7.29 6.86 -6.58
CA SER A 74 -8.26 6.41 -5.58
C SER A 74 -7.89 5.03 -5.03
N LYS A 75 -7.56 4.06 -5.88
CA LYS A 75 -7.09 2.73 -5.47
C LYS A 75 -5.80 2.77 -4.64
N LEU A 76 -4.87 3.68 -4.96
CA LEU A 76 -3.66 3.89 -4.16
C LEU A 76 -3.99 4.46 -2.78
N ASN A 77 -4.90 5.42 -2.71
CA ASN A 77 -5.36 6.00 -1.46
C ASN A 77 -6.11 4.98 -0.60
N GLU A 78 -6.98 4.16 -1.18
CA GLU A 78 -7.64 3.05 -0.48
C GLU A 78 -6.64 2.02 0.05
N LYS A 79 -5.62 1.65 -0.73
CA LYS A 79 -4.53 0.77 -0.25
C LYS A 79 -3.73 1.41 0.88
N LYS A 80 -3.46 2.72 0.81
CA LYS A 80 -2.83 3.47 1.90
C LYS A 80 -3.72 3.49 3.14
N ILE A 81 -5.03 3.70 3.00
CA ILE A 81 -5.99 3.67 4.11
C ILE A 81 -6.07 2.26 4.73
N LYS A 82 -6.08 1.20 3.91
CA LYS A 82 -6.01 -0.20 4.38
C LYS A 82 -4.70 -0.50 5.12
N LYS A 83 -3.55 0.02 4.67
CA LYS A 83 -2.26 -0.09 5.38
C LYS A 83 -2.15 0.84 6.60
N ALA A 84 -2.82 1.99 6.58
CA ALA A 84 -2.84 2.99 7.64
C ALA A 84 -3.86 2.67 8.75
N LYS A 85 -4.73 1.65 8.58
CA LYS A 85 -5.44 0.97 9.67
C LYS A 85 -4.50 0.13 10.55
N LEU A 86 -3.26 0.57 10.73
CA LEU A 86 -2.43 0.16 11.86
C LEU A 86 -3.12 0.71 13.12
N LEU A 87 -3.67 -0.20 13.94
CA LEU A 87 -4.26 0.11 15.25
C LEU A 87 -3.43 1.17 15.98
N LYS A 88 -4.07 2.17 16.60
CA LYS A 88 -3.37 3.14 17.47
C LYS A 88 -2.57 2.37 18.54
N LYS A 89 -1.44 2.94 19.00
CA LYS A 89 -0.51 2.29 19.96
C LYS A 89 -1.25 1.72 21.17
N ASP A 90 -2.24 2.44 21.68
CA ASP A 90 -3.05 2.04 22.84
C ASP A 90 -3.87 0.79 22.56
N LYS A 91 -4.49 0.69 21.37
CA LYS A 91 -5.24 -0.51 20.98
C LYS A 91 -4.32 -1.72 20.77
N ARG A 92 -3.10 -1.51 20.26
CA ARG A 92 -2.10 -2.60 20.16
C ARG A 92 -1.65 -3.09 21.54
N ASN A 93 -1.43 -2.16 22.46
CA ASN A 93 -1.05 -2.48 23.83
C ASN A 93 -2.17 -3.21 24.57
N LEU A 94 -3.43 -2.81 24.36
CA LEU A 94 -4.59 -3.51 24.89
C LEU A 94 -4.66 -4.95 24.36
N ILE A 95 -4.53 -5.15 23.05
CA ILE A 95 -4.54 -6.51 22.45
C ILE A 95 -3.38 -7.36 22.97
N LYS A 96 -2.19 -6.80 23.16
CA LYS A 96 -1.05 -7.53 23.75
C LYS A 96 -1.32 -7.96 25.19
N ARG A 97 -1.90 -7.08 26.02
CA ARG A 97 -2.28 -7.43 27.40
C ARG A 97 -3.37 -8.50 27.43
N VAL A 98 -4.40 -8.34 26.61
CA VAL A 98 -5.49 -9.32 26.51
C VAL A 98 -4.96 -10.68 26.06
N LYS A 99 -4.11 -10.72 25.01
CA LYS A 99 -3.45 -11.97 24.57
C LYS A 99 -2.59 -12.61 25.66
N ALA A 100 -1.85 -11.83 26.45
CA ALA A 100 -1.05 -12.37 27.54
C ALA A 100 -1.91 -13.04 28.62
N VAL A 101 -3.10 -12.48 28.90
CA VAL A 101 -4.05 -13.01 29.89
C VAL A 101 -4.86 -14.18 29.31
N SER A 102 -5.13 -14.18 28.00
CA SER A 102 -5.99 -15.15 27.34
C SER A 102 -5.25 -16.33 26.69
N ASN A 103 -3.91 -16.35 26.71
CA ASN A 103 -3.11 -17.26 25.87
C ASN A 103 -3.31 -18.75 26.18
N ASN A 104 -3.93 -19.11 27.31
CA ASN A 104 -4.20 -20.49 27.72
C ASN A 104 -5.69 -20.75 27.97
N LEU A 105 -6.59 -19.84 27.59
CA LEU A 105 -8.03 -20.00 27.84
C LEU A 105 -8.78 -20.28 26.54
N SER A 106 -9.68 -21.25 26.58
CA SER A 106 -10.61 -21.51 25.49
C SER A 106 -11.62 -20.36 25.36
N LEU A 107 -12.28 -20.29 24.20
CA LEU A 107 -13.28 -19.24 23.92
C LEU A 107 -14.47 -19.30 24.91
N GLU A 108 -14.77 -20.50 25.40
CA GLU A 108 -15.83 -20.77 26.37
C GLU A 108 -15.43 -20.32 27.78
N GLU A 109 -14.18 -20.58 28.18
CA GLU A 109 -13.61 -20.09 29.45
C GLU A 109 -13.50 -18.57 29.49
N LEU A 110 -13.16 -17.93 28.36
CA LEU A 110 -13.14 -16.47 28.26
C LEU A 110 -14.54 -15.85 28.39
N LYS A 111 -15.58 -16.50 27.86
CA LYS A 111 -16.97 -16.06 28.02
C LYS A 111 -17.42 -16.16 29.47
N ASN A 112 -17.12 -17.26 30.15
CA ASN A 112 -17.46 -17.46 31.56
C ASN A 112 -16.75 -16.43 32.44
N LYS A 113 -15.45 -16.22 32.21
CA LYS A 113 -14.66 -15.24 32.96
C LYS A 113 -15.11 -13.80 32.73
N ASN A 114 -15.59 -13.48 31.53
CA ASN A 114 -16.17 -12.17 31.25
C ASN A 114 -17.51 -11.96 31.97
N ALA A 115 -18.35 -13.01 32.06
CA ALA A 115 -19.60 -12.96 32.81
C ALA A 115 -19.38 -12.83 34.33
N GLU A 116 -18.35 -13.48 34.87
CA GLU A 116 -17.93 -13.30 36.28
C GLU A 116 -17.45 -11.87 36.54
N LEU A 117 -16.56 -11.35 35.71
CA LEU A 117 -16.05 -9.98 35.85
C LEU A 117 -17.15 -8.91 35.74
N GLN A 118 -18.18 -9.14 34.90
CA GLN A 118 -19.33 -8.24 34.82
C GLN A 118 -20.15 -8.23 36.12
N LYS A 119 -20.37 -9.40 36.74
CA LYS A 119 -21.05 -9.49 38.04
C LYS A 119 -20.23 -8.83 39.14
N GLU A 120 -18.92 -9.02 39.15
CA GLU A 120 -18.02 -8.36 40.11
C GLU A 120 -18.03 -6.84 39.94
N LEU A 121 -18.05 -6.33 38.70
CA LEU A 121 -18.18 -4.90 38.42
C LEU A 121 -19.50 -4.34 38.93
N GLU A 122 -20.63 -4.99 38.69
CA GLU A 122 -21.94 -4.54 39.18
C GLU A 122 -21.99 -4.47 40.72
N VAL A 123 -21.35 -5.42 41.40
CA VAL A 123 -21.25 -5.43 42.86
C VAL A 123 -20.36 -4.30 43.36
N LEU A 124 -19.20 -4.08 42.72
CA LEU A 124 -18.28 -3.00 43.07
C LEU A 124 -18.89 -1.62 42.80
N GLU A 125 -19.70 -1.45 41.76
CA GLU A 125 -20.43 -0.22 41.47
C GLU A 125 -21.50 0.07 42.54
N LYS A 126 -22.24 -0.95 42.98
CA LYS A 126 -23.21 -0.81 44.08
C LYS A 126 -22.51 -0.43 45.40
N LEU A 127 -21.41 -1.09 45.73
CA LEU A 127 -20.61 -0.77 46.93
C LEU A 127 -20.00 0.64 46.84
N ALA A 128 -19.53 1.07 45.66
CA ALA A 128 -19.01 2.41 45.47
C ALA A 128 -20.07 3.52 45.62
N LEU A 129 -21.34 3.20 45.34
CA LEU A 129 -22.47 4.11 45.58
C LEU A 129 -22.86 4.16 47.06
N GLU A 130 -22.71 3.06 47.80
CA GLU A 130 -22.96 3.00 49.24
C GLU A 130 -21.87 3.73 50.05
N VAL A 131 -20.60 3.62 49.66
CA VAL A 131 -19.46 4.30 50.32
C VAL A 131 -19.45 5.82 50.07
N LYS A 132 -20.19 6.30 49.07
CA LYS A 132 -20.35 7.74 48.77
C LYS A 132 -21.54 8.40 49.50
N LYS A 133 -22.34 7.64 50.25
CA LYS A 133 -23.34 8.15 51.20
C LYS A 133 -22.72 8.32 52.58
#